data_AF-A0A7S1RMP9-F1
#
_entry.id   AF-A0A7S1RMP9-F1
#
_cell.length_a   1.000
_cell.length_b   1.000
_cell.length_c   1.000
_cell.angle_alpha   90.00
_cell.angle_beta   90.00
_cell.angle_gamma   90.00
#
_symmetry.space_group_name_H-M   'P 1'
#
loop_
_entity.id
_entity.type
_entity.pdbx_description
1 polymer ?
#
loop_
_entity_poly.entity_id
_entity_poly.type
_entity_poly.pdbx_seq_one_letter_code
_entity_poly.pdbx_strand_id
1 'polypeptide(L)'
;YTEWGRHAESTKCSEEAVRMVRQKVSQDRFLLADSLSLLVRLRLEQILGEVGEEAPPPLKGKEAERAARKCQKEAKEALICARDVEDKHMMGWLAWQLGEVELRLGGDIEVATEMAAKSAAAGVECHDTSLQAQAALLEAEIEFMNQNVAAAMQSAQRALALANSNCDQESEAMVLHFLEHMEESVSNEPSRAPQRQEEGEKAKPQQKAPSRKDFAGISSNLDADMRPGKLHGSKVDKESFMKVIAETALANVGLGTIDFDTPLVETGMDSLHGVALRNQLQSLTGRLLPASIIFDYPSQRAIVSHLVQQSEREQMAN
;
A
#
# COMPACT_ATOMS: atom_id res chain seq x y z
N TYR A 1 5.05 19.76 24.04
CA TYR A 1 6.13 19.23 23.19
C TYR A 1 5.46 18.70 21.94
N THR A 2 5.55 19.48 20.86
CA THR A 2 4.92 19.18 19.58
C THR A 2 5.45 17.87 19.01
N GLU A 3 4.68 17.21 18.13
CA GLU A 3 5.10 15.99 17.43
C GLU A 3 6.47 16.18 16.75
N TRP A 4 6.73 17.39 16.27
CA TRP A 4 8.02 17.79 15.70
C TRP A 4 9.23 17.68 16.65
N GLY A 5 9.08 18.09 17.92
CA GLY A 5 10.15 17.95 18.92
C GLY A 5 10.55 16.47 19.08
N ARG A 6 9.57 15.57 18.99
CA ARG A 6 9.79 14.12 19.01
C ARG A 6 10.47 13.62 17.73
N HIS A 7 10.10 14.11 16.54
CA HIS A 7 10.75 13.70 15.27
C HIS A 7 12.22 14.16 15.16
N ALA A 8 12.53 15.42 15.50
CA ALA A 8 13.91 15.91 15.45
C ALA A 8 14.81 15.25 16.50
N GLU A 9 14.25 14.94 17.68
CA GLU A 9 14.93 14.11 18.68
C GLU A 9 15.10 12.67 18.18
N SER A 10 14.09 12.08 17.53
CA SER A 10 14.18 10.73 16.93
C SER A 10 15.28 10.64 15.88
N THR A 11 15.42 11.61 14.97
CA THR A 11 16.50 11.60 13.97
C THR A 11 17.87 11.68 14.63
N LYS A 12 18.05 12.56 15.64
CA LYS A 12 19.31 12.67 16.39
C LYS A 12 19.65 11.38 17.15
N CYS A 13 18.66 10.79 17.82
CA CYS A 13 18.81 9.52 18.52
C CYS A 13 19.22 8.41 17.54
N SER A 14 18.60 8.34 16.36
CA SER A 14 18.95 7.38 15.31
C SER A 14 20.35 7.62 14.74
N GLU A 15 20.80 8.87 14.57
CA GLU A 15 22.17 9.19 14.17
C GLU A 15 23.20 8.74 15.23
N GLU A 16 22.91 8.96 16.51
CA GLU A 16 23.73 8.48 17.62
C GLU A 16 23.77 6.96 17.69
N ALA A 17 22.63 6.28 17.48
CA ALA A 17 22.56 4.83 17.43
C ALA A 17 23.45 4.27 16.31
N VAL A 18 23.33 4.77 15.07
CA VAL A 18 24.19 4.37 13.95
C VAL A 18 25.67 4.62 14.27
N ARG A 19 26.00 5.77 14.87
CA ARG A 19 27.38 6.07 15.30
C ARG A 19 27.88 5.06 16.34
N MET A 20 27.06 4.71 17.32
CA MET A 20 27.41 3.74 18.35
C MET A 20 27.59 2.35 17.78
N VAL A 21 26.71 1.89 16.88
CA VAL A 21 26.84 0.59 16.20
C VAL A 21 28.14 0.53 15.42
N ARG A 22 28.45 1.56 14.61
CA ARG A 22 29.71 1.66 13.87
C ARG A 22 30.96 1.60 14.77
N GLN A 23 30.90 2.17 15.97
CA GLN A 23 32.05 2.27 16.88
C GLN A 23 32.21 1.05 17.81
N LYS A 24 31.10 0.53 18.35
CA LYS A 24 31.11 -0.46 19.44
C LYS A 24 30.77 -1.87 18.99
N VAL A 25 30.00 -2.00 17.91
CA VAL A 25 29.49 -3.29 17.41
C VAL A 25 29.77 -3.39 15.91
N SER A 26 30.99 -3.04 15.51
CA SER A 26 31.39 -2.90 14.10
C SER A 26 31.24 -4.17 13.26
N GLN A 27 30.97 -5.32 13.89
CA GLN A 27 30.75 -6.61 13.23
C GLN A 27 29.27 -7.00 13.12
N ASP A 28 28.34 -6.34 13.84
CA ASP A 28 26.91 -6.65 13.74
C ASP A 28 26.29 -5.91 12.55
N ARG A 29 26.39 -6.57 11.38
CA ARG A 29 25.88 -6.06 10.11
C ARG A 29 24.36 -5.93 10.09
N PHE A 30 23.64 -6.80 10.80
CA PHE A 30 22.19 -6.77 10.88
C PHE A 30 21.73 -5.52 11.65
N LEU A 31 22.27 -5.31 12.85
CA LEU A 31 21.93 -4.15 13.66
C LEU A 31 22.29 -2.83 12.97
N LEU A 32 23.40 -2.81 12.21
CA LEU A 32 23.78 -1.65 11.43
C LEU A 32 22.80 -1.39 10.27
N ALA A 33 22.38 -2.44 9.54
CA ALA A 33 21.40 -2.33 8.47
C ALA A 33 20.05 -1.80 8.97
N ASP A 34 19.55 -2.35 10.07
CA ASP A 34 18.28 -1.95 10.70
C ASP A 34 18.34 -0.50 11.21
N SER A 35 19.42 -0.13 11.89
CA SER A 35 19.63 1.25 12.37
C SER A 35 19.71 2.26 11.22
N LEU A 36 20.36 1.89 10.11
CA LEU A 36 20.43 2.74 8.91
C LEU A 36 19.06 2.84 8.22
N SER A 37 18.28 1.75 8.17
CA SER A 37 16.92 1.75 7.61
C SER A 37 16.04 2.79 8.30
N LEU A 38 16.02 2.78 9.65
CA LEU A 38 15.25 3.73 10.43
C LEU A 38 15.72 5.17 10.22
N LEU A 39 17.04 5.39 10.19
CA LEU A 39 17.60 6.72 9.95
C LEU A 39 17.24 7.28 8.56
N VAL A 40 17.28 6.43 7.53
CA VAL A 40 16.94 6.80 6.16
C VAL A 40 15.47 7.25 6.07
N ARG A 41 14.53 6.47 6.63
CA ARG A 41 13.10 6.84 6.67
C ARG A 41 12.86 8.20 7.32
N LEU A 42 13.39 8.39 8.53
CA LEU A 42 13.23 9.65 9.28
C LEU A 42 13.80 10.85 8.52
N ARG A 43 14.89 10.65 7.77
CA ARG A 43 15.47 11.72 6.94
C ARG A 43 14.68 11.99 5.68
N LEU A 44 14.13 10.97 5.04
CA LEU A 44 13.28 11.13 3.87
C LEU A 44 12.07 12.00 4.24
N GLU A 45 11.40 11.67 5.34
CA GLU A 45 10.30 12.45 5.92
C GLU A 45 10.72 13.91 6.20
N GLN A 46 11.90 14.11 6.79
CA GLN A 46 12.41 15.45 7.11
C GLN A 46 12.74 16.28 5.85
N ILE A 47 13.24 15.64 4.78
CA ILE A 47 13.59 16.32 3.53
C ILE A 47 12.33 16.70 2.76
N LEU A 48 11.35 15.80 2.67
CA LEU A 48 10.11 15.99 1.90
C LEU A 48 9.08 16.86 2.65
N GLY A 49 9.09 16.84 3.98
CA GLY A 49 8.16 17.62 4.81
C GLY A 49 6.74 17.03 4.87
N GLU A 50 6.61 15.71 4.76
CA GLU A 50 5.33 15.00 4.54
C GLU A 50 4.48 14.73 5.82
N VAL A 51 4.84 15.26 7.01
CA VAL A 51 4.14 14.87 8.27
C VAL A 51 3.48 16.04 9.02
N GLY A 52 2.16 16.15 8.86
CA GLY A 52 1.24 16.91 9.75
C GLY A 52 1.21 18.44 9.53
N GLU A 53 0.18 19.10 10.09
CA GLU A 53 0.04 20.58 10.01
C GLU A 53 1.22 21.35 10.63
N GLU A 54 2.05 20.68 11.44
CA GLU A 54 3.27 21.21 12.07
C GLU A 54 4.58 20.69 11.44
N ALA A 55 4.55 20.12 10.23
CA ALA A 55 5.74 19.66 9.51
C ALA A 55 6.79 20.78 9.39
N PRO A 56 8.08 20.50 9.61
CA PRO A 56 9.11 21.49 9.32
C PRO A 56 9.09 21.80 7.82
N PRO A 57 9.34 23.06 7.43
CA PRO A 57 9.41 23.39 6.02
C PRO A 57 10.51 22.55 5.37
N PRO A 58 10.27 22.03 4.14
CA PRO A 58 11.25 21.20 3.46
C PRO A 58 12.58 21.95 3.31
N LEU A 59 13.69 21.22 3.41
CA LEU A 59 15.01 21.80 3.16
C LEU A 59 15.05 22.36 1.74
N LYS A 60 15.75 23.48 1.53
CA LYS A 60 15.85 24.14 0.21
C LYS A 60 17.29 24.36 -0.23
N GLY A 61 17.50 24.34 -1.55
CA GLY A 61 18.79 24.63 -2.18
C GLY A 61 19.89 23.67 -1.76
N LYS A 62 21.09 24.21 -1.51
CA LYS A 62 22.30 23.42 -1.25
C LYS A 62 22.22 22.55 0.01
N GLU A 63 21.43 22.94 1.01
CA GLU A 63 21.24 22.13 2.22
C GLU A 63 20.43 20.87 1.93
N ALA A 64 19.37 20.99 1.12
CA ALA A 64 18.57 19.86 0.66
C ALA A 64 19.42 18.88 -0.16
N GLU A 65 20.19 19.38 -1.12
CA GLU A 65 21.08 18.55 -1.95
C GLU A 65 22.10 17.79 -1.11
N ARG A 66 22.66 18.44 -0.07
CA ARG A 66 23.63 17.80 0.83
C ARG A 66 22.97 16.73 1.70
N ALA A 67 21.77 17.00 2.22
CA ALA A 67 20.99 16.05 2.99
C ALA A 67 20.58 14.83 2.15
N ALA A 68 20.12 15.06 0.92
CA ALA A 68 19.77 14.02 -0.05
C ALA A 68 20.94 13.09 -0.35
N ARG A 69 22.11 13.66 -0.71
CA ARG A 69 23.33 12.86 -0.95
C ARG A 69 23.78 12.06 0.27
N LYS A 70 23.56 12.57 1.48
CA LYS A 70 23.88 11.86 2.73
C LYS A 70 22.90 10.69 2.94
N CYS A 71 21.61 10.93 2.73
CA CYS A 71 20.55 9.92 2.81
C CYS A 71 20.78 8.76 1.81
N GLN A 72 21.05 9.09 0.55
CA GLN A 72 21.38 8.10 -0.50
C GLN A 72 22.58 7.22 -0.14
N LYS A 73 23.64 7.80 0.45
CA LYS A 73 24.82 7.03 0.89
C LYS A 73 24.49 6.04 2.02
N GLU A 74 23.67 6.48 2.98
CA GLU A 74 23.26 5.64 4.11
C GLU A 74 22.32 4.51 3.65
N ALA A 75 21.40 4.78 2.73
CA ALA A 75 20.55 3.75 2.12
C ALA A 75 21.38 2.69 1.37
N LYS A 76 22.39 3.11 0.60
CA LYS A 76 23.34 2.19 -0.07
C LYS A 76 24.14 1.35 0.93
N GLU A 77 24.60 1.95 2.02
CA GLU A 77 25.31 1.25 3.09
C GLU A 77 24.42 0.22 3.80
N ALA A 78 23.15 0.56 4.06
CA ALA A 78 22.17 -0.35 4.66
C ALA A 78 22.01 -1.60 3.79
N LEU A 79 21.78 -1.42 2.49
CA LEU A 79 21.63 -2.52 1.54
C LEU A 79 22.88 -3.40 1.44
N ILE A 80 24.08 -2.81 1.48
CA ILE A 80 25.35 -3.56 1.54
C ILE A 80 25.41 -4.41 2.82
N CYS A 81 25.04 -3.83 3.97
CA CYS A 81 25.05 -4.55 5.24
C CYS A 81 24.06 -5.73 5.23
N ALA A 82 22.86 -5.55 4.66
CA ALA A 82 21.89 -6.63 4.53
C ALA A 82 22.36 -7.76 3.62
N ARG A 83 23.06 -7.43 2.52
CA ARG A 83 23.68 -8.45 1.66
C ARG A 83 24.72 -9.29 2.40
N ASP A 84 25.49 -8.68 3.29
CA ASP A 84 26.49 -9.39 4.09
C ASP A 84 25.85 -10.33 5.14
N VAL A 85 24.60 -10.08 5.53
CA VAL A 85 23.82 -10.93 6.46
C VAL A 85 23.08 -12.05 5.72
N GLU A 86 22.95 -11.95 4.39
CA GLU A 86 22.20 -12.89 3.53
C GLU A 86 20.70 -13.03 3.91
N ASP A 87 20.12 -12.01 4.56
CA ASP A 87 18.69 -11.94 4.86
C ASP A 87 17.93 -11.39 3.65
N LYS A 88 17.20 -12.27 2.97
CA LYS A 88 16.49 -11.94 1.72
C LYS A 88 15.38 -10.92 1.91
N HIS A 89 14.64 -11.01 3.01
CA HIS A 89 13.57 -10.06 3.30
C HIS A 89 14.16 -8.68 3.56
N MET A 90 15.20 -8.58 4.39
CA MET A 90 15.91 -7.33 4.66
C MET A 90 16.53 -6.75 3.39
N MET A 91 17.11 -7.58 2.53
CA MET A 91 17.64 -7.14 1.23
C MET A 91 16.53 -6.56 0.34
N GLY A 92 15.36 -7.18 0.30
CA GLY A 92 14.20 -6.70 -0.46
C GLY A 92 13.67 -5.36 0.07
N TRP A 93 13.44 -5.28 1.38
CA TRP A 93 13.00 -4.06 2.07
C TRP A 93 13.96 -2.89 1.86
N LEU A 94 15.27 -3.12 2.01
CA LEU A 94 16.28 -2.07 1.83
C LEU A 94 16.52 -1.72 0.36
N ALA A 95 16.29 -2.64 -0.56
CA ALA A 95 16.25 -2.31 -1.98
C ALA A 95 15.08 -1.36 -2.25
N TRP A 96 13.87 -1.68 -1.78
CA TRP A 96 12.71 -0.78 -1.92
C TRP A 96 12.99 0.62 -1.35
N GLN A 97 13.50 0.72 -0.11
CA GLN A 97 13.84 2.01 0.51
C GLN A 97 14.89 2.79 -0.29
N LEU A 98 15.92 2.13 -0.83
CA LEU A 98 16.89 2.81 -1.68
C LEU A 98 16.25 3.31 -2.98
N GLY A 99 15.36 2.53 -3.58
CA GLY A 99 14.61 2.94 -4.76
C GLY A 99 13.73 4.17 -4.50
N GLU A 100 13.02 4.20 -3.38
CA GLU A 100 12.23 5.35 -2.93
C GLU A 100 13.11 6.59 -2.73
N VAL A 101 14.26 6.45 -2.06
CA VAL A 101 15.21 7.54 -1.84
C VAL A 101 15.76 8.10 -3.15
N GLU A 102 16.12 7.24 -4.10
CA GLU A 102 16.59 7.69 -5.42
C GLU A 102 15.45 8.38 -6.19
N LEU A 103 14.23 7.88 -6.12
CA LEU A 103 13.06 8.45 -6.79
C LEU A 103 12.71 9.84 -6.24
N ARG A 104 12.55 9.97 -4.93
CA ARG A 104 12.04 11.18 -4.28
C ARG A 104 13.07 12.29 -4.14
N LEU A 105 14.37 11.94 -4.05
CA LEU A 105 15.44 12.92 -3.80
C LEU A 105 16.22 13.33 -5.06
N GLY A 106 15.63 13.13 -6.25
CA GLY A 106 16.26 13.51 -7.52
C GLY A 106 17.53 12.71 -7.83
N GLY A 107 17.51 11.43 -7.47
CA GLY A 107 18.57 10.46 -7.71
C GLY A 107 18.52 9.86 -9.11
N ASP A 108 19.13 8.69 -9.25
CA ASP A 108 19.21 7.98 -10.54
C ASP A 108 17.99 7.06 -10.74
N ILE A 109 17.18 7.36 -11.76
CA ILE A 109 15.96 6.60 -12.06
C ILE A 109 16.27 5.16 -12.50
N GLU A 110 17.43 4.91 -13.11
CA GLU A 110 17.85 3.56 -13.48
C GLU A 110 18.14 2.73 -12.23
N VAL A 111 18.78 3.34 -11.22
CA VAL A 111 19.01 2.71 -9.92
C VAL A 111 17.68 2.45 -9.21
N ALA A 112 16.75 3.40 -9.22
CA ALA A 112 15.41 3.20 -8.65
C ALA A 112 14.67 2.02 -9.30
N THR A 113 14.75 1.92 -10.64
CA THR A 113 14.14 0.82 -11.42
C THR A 113 14.77 -0.52 -11.05
N GLU A 114 16.11 -0.59 -10.99
CA GLU A 114 16.82 -1.81 -10.59
C GLU A 114 16.45 -2.23 -9.17
N MET A 115 16.33 -1.27 -8.24
CA MET A 115 15.98 -1.54 -6.85
C MET A 115 14.53 -2.00 -6.68
N ALA A 116 13.58 -1.42 -7.42
CA ALA A 116 12.19 -1.86 -7.42
C ALA A 116 12.07 -3.32 -7.88
N ALA A 117 12.75 -3.68 -8.97
CA ALA A 117 12.78 -5.06 -9.47
C ALA A 117 13.41 -6.05 -8.47
N LYS A 118 14.49 -5.65 -7.77
CA LYS A 118 15.11 -6.47 -6.71
C LYS A 118 14.18 -6.67 -5.52
N SER A 119 13.47 -5.62 -5.10
CA SER A 119 12.47 -5.72 -4.03
C SER A 119 11.33 -6.65 -4.42
N ALA A 120 10.77 -6.52 -5.63
CA ALA A 120 9.71 -7.39 -6.12
C ALA A 120 10.15 -8.86 -6.14
N ALA A 121 11.36 -9.16 -6.64
CA ALA A 121 11.90 -10.51 -6.65
C ALA A 121 12.07 -11.08 -5.23
N ALA A 122 12.61 -10.29 -4.29
CA ALA A 122 12.77 -10.68 -2.90
C ALA A 122 11.42 -10.93 -2.21
N GLY A 123 10.41 -10.10 -2.49
CA GLY A 123 9.06 -10.26 -1.96
C GLY A 123 8.41 -11.56 -2.43
N VAL A 124 8.55 -11.92 -3.72
CA VAL A 124 8.07 -13.21 -4.24
C VAL A 124 8.79 -14.38 -3.57
N GLU A 125 10.11 -14.30 -3.43
CA GLU A 125 10.93 -15.36 -2.83
C GLU A 125 10.64 -15.55 -1.34
N CYS A 126 10.34 -14.48 -0.61
CA CYS A 126 9.99 -14.52 0.81
C CYS A 126 8.49 -14.76 1.06
N HIS A 127 7.67 -14.86 0.01
CA HIS A 127 6.21 -14.90 0.11
C HIS A 127 5.60 -13.70 0.87
N ASP A 128 6.26 -12.54 0.80
CA ASP A 128 5.82 -11.31 1.42
C ASP A 128 5.00 -10.49 0.42
N THR A 129 3.69 -10.49 0.61
CA THR A 129 2.73 -9.79 -0.25
C THR A 129 2.73 -8.28 -0.03
N SER A 130 3.08 -7.80 1.17
CA SER A 130 3.22 -6.37 1.47
C SER A 130 4.44 -5.79 0.77
N LEU A 131 5.58 -6.48 0.82
CA LEU A 131 6.78 -6.07 0.09
C LEU A 131 6.55 -6.09 -1.43
N GLN A 132 5.81 -7.08 -1.94
CA GLN A 132 5.41 -7.12 -3.35
C GLN A 132 4.50 -5.93 -3.73
N ALA A 133 3.55 -5.55 -2.88
CA ALA A 133 2.66 -4.41 -3.12
C ALA A 133 3.45 -3.10 -3.17
N GLN A 134 4.36 -2.88 -2.21
CA GLN A 134 5.23 -1.71 -2.14
C GLN A 134 6.18 -1.61 -3.34
N ALA A 135 6.76 -2.73 -3.78
CA ALA A 135 7.60 -2.77 -4.97
C ALA A 135 6.80 -2.44 -6.24
N ALA A 136 5.58 -2.98 -6.38
CA ALA A 136 4.71 -2.69 -7.52
C ALA A 136 4.25 -1.22 -7.55
N LEU A 137 4.01 -0.60 -6.39
CA LEU A 137 3.72 0.83 -6.30
C LEU A 137 4.94 1.67 -6.73
N LEU A 138 6.14 1.32 -6.26
CA LEU A 138 7.36 2.02 -6.66
C LEU A 138 7.61 1.92 -8.18
N GLU A 139 7.35 0.75 -8.78
CA GLU A 139 7.39 0.57 -10.24
C GLU A 139 6.38 1.49 -10.95
N ALA A 140 5.16 1.61 -10.41
CA ALA A 140 4.12 2.49 -10.96
C ALA A 140 4.56 3.97 -10.94
N GLU A 141 5.14 4.43 -9.82
CA GLU A 141 5.65 5.80 -9.70
C GLU A 141 6.78 6.07 -10.71
N ILE A 142 7.72 5.13 -10.87
CA ILE A 142 8.81 5.22 -11.85
C ILE A 142 8.26 5.31 -13.29
N GLU A 143 7.30 4.45 -13.64
CA GLU A 143 6.68 4.43 -14.96
C GLU A 143 5.91 5.73 -15.24
N PHE A 144 5.25 6.28 -14.23
CA PHE A 144 4.57 7.57 -14.34
C PHE A 144 5.55 8.72 -14.59
N MET A 145 6.68 8.76 -13.88
CA MET A 145 7.73 9.75 -14.15
C MET A 145 8.31 9.62 -15.56
N ASN A 146 8.39 8.40 -16.08
CA ASN A 146 8.79 8.11 -17.47
C ASN A 146 7.70 8.40 -18.52
N GLN A 147 6.57 9.01 -18.12
CA GLN A 147 5.42 9.33 -18.97
C GLN A 147 4.76 8.10 -19.60
N ASN A 148 4.95 6.91 -19.01
CA ASN A 148 4.33 5.68 -19.46
C ASN A 148 3.08 5.37 -18.61
N VAL A 149 2.03 6.16 -18.84
CA VAL A 149 0.78 6.11 -18.04
C VAL A 149 0.12 4.73 -18.06
N ALA A 150 0.17 4.03 -19.19
CA ALA A 150 -0.45 2.70 -19.33
C ALA A 150 0.26 1.65 -18.46
N ALA A 151 1.60 1.65 -18.45
CA ALA A 151 2.37 0.76 -17.60
C ALA A 151 2.20 1.12 -16.12
N ALA A 152 2.29 2.42 -15.79
CA ALA A 152 2.08 2.92 -14.44
C ALA A 152 0.73 2.48 -13.85
N MET A 153 -0.34 2.57 -14.64
CA MET A 153 -1.67 2.11 -14.25
C MET A 153 -1.70 0.61 -13.99
N GLN A 154 -1.07 -0.20 -14.86
CA GLN A 154 -1.00 -1.65 -14.69
C GLN A 154 -0.24 -2.02 -13.40
N SER A 155 0.88 -1.33 -13.12
CA SER A 155 1.67 -1.54 -11.92
C SER A 155 0.93 -1.13 -10.64
N ALA A 156 0.22 0.00 -10.67
CA ALA A 156 -0.61 0.45 -9.54
C ALA A 156 -1.79 -0.50 -9.27
N GLN A 157 -2.47 -1.00 -10.31
CA GLN A 157 -3.55 -1.99 -10.15
C GLN A 157 -3.05 -3.30 -9.54
N ARG A 158 -1.86 -3.76 -9.95
CA ARG A 158 -1.20 -4.93 -9.35
C ARG A 158 -0.85 -4.67 -7.88
N ALA A 159 -0.31 -3.50 -7.54
CA ALA A 159 -0.02 -3.10 -6.17
C ALA A 159 -1.29 -3.13 -5.29
N LEU A 160 -2.40 -2.59 -5.80
CA LEU A 160 -3.69 -2.59 -5.11
C LEU A 160 -4.22 -4.02 -4.88
N ALA A 161 -4.13 -4.89 -5.90
CA ALA A 161 -4.55 -6.28 -5.77
C ALA A 161 -3.74 -7.03 -4.69
N LEU A 162 -2.43 -6.79 -4.63
CA LEU A 162 -1.55 -7.37 -3.62
C LEU A 162 -1.86 -6.84 -2.21
N ALA A 163 -2.02 -5.52 -2.05
CA ALA A 163 -2.39 -4.90 -0.77
C ALA A 163 -3.72 -5.44 -0.24
N ASN A 164 -4.74 -5.53 -1.11
CA ASN A 164 -6.05 -6.07 -0.76
C ASN A 164 -5.99 -7.55 -0.34
N SER A 165 -5.14 -8.35 -1.00
CA SER A 165 -4.98 -9.77 -0.68
C SER A 165 -4.42 -10.01 0.72
N ASN A 166 -3.65 -9.05 1.27
CA ASN A 166 -3.03 -9.14 2.58
C ASN A 166 -3.67 -8.24 3.65
N CYS A 167 -4.76 -7.54 3.31
CA CYS A 167 -5.39 -6.52 4.17
C CYS A 167 -4.39 -5.43 4.64
N ASP A 168 -3.42 -5.08 3.80
CA ASP A 168 -2.42 -4.06 4.09
C ASP A 168 -2.98 -2.66 3.81
N GLN A 169 -3.55 -2.05 4.85
CA GLN A 169 -4.22 -0.75 4.76
C GLN A 169 -3.26 0.40 4.43
N GLU A 170 -2.00 0.31 4.85
CA GLU A 170 -0.99 1.33 4.58
C GLU A 170 -0.65 1.32 3.09
N SER A 171 -0.34 0.15 2.54
CA SER A 171 -0.08 -0.03 1.11
C SER A 171 -1.31 0.32 0.26
N GLU A 172 -2.51 -0.08 0.67
CA GLU A 172 -3.76 0.26 -0.02
C GLU A 172 -3.95 1.78 -0.11
N ALA A 173 -3.81 2.49 1.02
CA ALA A 173 -3.97 3.95 1.06
C ALA A 173 -2.95 4.67 0.17
N MET A 174 -1.69 4.23 0.18
CA MET A 174 -0.65 4.80 -0.68
C MET A 174 -0.95 4.61 -2.17
N VAL A 175 -1.41 3.41 -2.56
CA VAL A 175 -1.77 3.12 -3.96
C VAL A 175 -2.98 3.94 -4.41
N LEU A 176 -4.01 4.05 -3.58
CA LEU A 176 -5.21 4.83 -3.90
C LEU A 176 -4.88 6.32 -4.05
N HIS A 177 -4.07 6.87 -3.13
CA HIS A 177 -3.59 8.24 -3.23
C HIS A 177 -2.84 8.48 -4.55
N PHE A 178 -1.95 7.56 -4.93
CA PHE A 178 -1.23 7.65 -6.20
C PHE A 178 -2.16 7.62 -7.42
N LEU A 179 -3.16 6.73 -7.44
CA LEU A 179 -4.14 6.64 -8.53
C LEU A 179 -4.96 7.93 -8.68
N GLU A 180 -5.40 8.53 -7.58
CA GLU A 180 -6.11 9.82 -7.59
C GLU A 180 -5.24 10.94 -8.21
N HIS A 181 -3.96 11.02 -7.81
CA HIS A 181 -3.00 11.99 -8.36
C HIS A 181 -2.77 11.80 -9.87
N MET A 182 -2.74 10.55 -10.34
CA MET A 182 -2.62 10.26 -11.77
C MET A 182 -3.85 10.74 -12.55
N GLU A 183 -5.06 10.49 -12.05
CA GLU A 183 -6.31 10.90 -12.69
C GLU A 183 -6.45 12.42 -12.81
N GLU A 184 -6.07 13.15 -11.77
CA GLU A 184 -6.04 14.62 -11.78
C GLU A 184 -5.04 15.16 -12.81
N SER A 185 -3.87 14.52 -12.91
CA SER A 185 -2.81 14.91 -13.85
C SER A 185 -3.24 14.71 -15.31
N VAL A 186 -3.93 13.61 -15.61
CA VAL A 186 -4.49 13.33 -16.95
C VAL A 186 -5.67 14.26 -17.26
N SER A 187 -6.47 14.62 -16.24
CA SER A 187 -7.64 15.50 -16.40
C SER A 187 -7.27 16.96 -16.66
N ASN A 188 -6.11 17.41 -16.19
CA ASN A 188 -5.62 18.79 -16.32
C ASN A 188 -4.72 19.05 -17.53
N GLU A 189 -4.48 18.08 -18.43
CA GLU A 189 -3.77 18.36 -19.69
C GLU A 189 -4.64 19.25 -20.60
N PRO A 190 -4.20 20.49 -20.93
CA PRO A 190 -4.89 21.30 -21.91
C PRO A 190 -4.80 20.60 -23.26
N SER A 191 -5.96 20.35 -23.89
CA SER A 191 -6.09 19.73 -25.21
C SER A 191 -5.13 20.36 -26.21
N ARG A 192 -4.00 19.70 -26.47
CA ARG A 192 -2.99 20.17 -27.41
C ARG A 192 -3.49 19.92 -28.82
N ALA A 193 -3.95 20.97 -29.48
CA ALA A 193 -4.31 20.95 -30.90
C ALA A 193 -3.11 20.44 -31.74
N PRO A 194 -3.35 19.68 -32.83
CA PRO A 194 -2.27 19.08 -33.61
C PRO A 194 -1.49 20.15 -34.38
N GLN A 195 -0.27 20.45 -33.93
CA GLN A 195 0.68 21.24 -34.71
C GLN A 195 1.33 20.33 -35.76
N ARG A 196 1.11 20.66 -37.05
CA ARG A 196 1.85 20.12 -38.19
C ARG A 196 3.25 20.74 -38.24
N GLN A 197 4.28 19.90 -38.39
CA GLN A 197 5.52 20.07 -39.19
C GLN A 197 6.40 18.84 -38.87
N GLU A 198 6.41 17.83 -39.75
CA GLU A 198 7.39 17.60 -40.82
C GLU A 198 8.78 17.11 -40.34
N GLU A 199 8.92 15.79 -40.49
CA GLU A 199 10.10 15.02 -40.92
C GLU A 199 11.36 14.93 -40.03
N GLY A 200 11.57 13.70 -39.52
CA GLY A 200 12.84 13.01 -39.77
C GLY A 200 13.55 12.37 -38.57
N GLU A 201 13.04 11.27 -38.02
CA GLU A 201 13.86 10.07 -37.72
C GLU A 201 13.01 8.89 -37.20
N LYS A 202 13.37 7.68 -37.62
CA LYS A 202 12.56 6.46 -37.54
C LYS A 202 12.31 6.00 -36.10
N ALA A 203 11.07 6.13 -35.63
CA ALA A 203 10.58 5.50 -34.40
C ALA A 203 9.69 4.27 -34.70
N LYS A 204 9.89 3.20 -33.91
CA LYS A 204 9.08 1.97 -33.85
C LYS A 204 7.64 2.29 -33.40
N PRO A 205 6.64 1.41 -33.67
CA PRO A 205 5.23 1.81 -33.72
C PRO A 205 4.72 2.26 -32.34
N GLN A 206 4.39 3.56 -32.25
CA GLN A 206 3.64 4.15 -31.16
C GLN A 206 2.18 3.67 -31.23
N GLN A 207 1.72 3.02 -30.16
CA GLN A 207 0.30 2.72 -29.98
C GLN A 207 -0.46 4.01 -29.65
N LYS A 208 -1.63 4.16 -30.27
CA LYS A 208 -2.53 5.32 -30.13
C LYS A 208 -2.84 5.62 -28.67
N ALA A 209 -2.71 6.89 -28.28
CA ALA A 209 -3.15 7.39 -26.98
C ALA A 209 -4.65 7.11 -26.76
N PRO A 210 -5.06 6.66 -25.56
CA PRO A 210 -6.46 6.41 -25.24
C PRO A 210 -7.26 7.71 -25.21
N SER A 211 -8.53 7.62 -25.61
CA SER A 211 -9.46 8.73 -25.74
C SER A 211 -10.24 8.94 -24.43
N ARG A 212 -10.81 10.13 -24.23
CA ARG A 212 -11.65 10.51 -23.07
C ARG A 212 -12.81 9.56 -22.72
N LYS A 213 -13.20 8.65 -23.63
CA LYS A 213 -14.19 7.59 -23.38
C LYS A 213 -13.62 6.35 -22.69
N ASP A 214 -12.32 6.12 -22.80
CA ASP A 214 -11.63 5.00 -22.15
C ASP A 214 -11.50 5.22 -20.63
N PHE A 215 -11.55 6.48 -20.19
CA PHE A 215 -11.56 6.88 -18.77
C PHE A 215 -12.95 7.01 -18.15
N ALA A 216 -14.03 7.02 -18.96
CA ALA A 216 -15.39 7.24 -18.48
C ALA A 216 -16.02 6.03 -17.75
N GLY A 217 -15.26 4.95 -17.54
CA GLY A 217 -15.69 3.71 -16.85
C GLY A 217 -14.92 3.37 -15.58
N ILE A 218 -14.09 4.29 -15.06
CA ILE A 218 -13.12 3.98 -13.98
C ILE A 218 -13.79 3.80 -12.60
N SER A 219 -15.03 4.29 -12.41
CA SER A 219 -15.84 3.95 -11.24
C SER A 219 -16.70 2.67 -11.40
N SER A 220 -16.68 1.99 -12.54
CA SER A 220 -17.65 0.92 -12.84
C SER A 220 -17.06 -0.40 -13.34
N ASN A 221 -15.75 -0.63 -13.28
CA ASN A 221 -15.14 -1.92 -13.64
C ASN A 221 -14.13 -2.43 -12.59
N LEU A 222 -14.50 -2.39 -11.31
CA LEU A 222 -13.87 -3.27 -10.29
C LEU A 222 -14.52 -4.66 -10.36
N ASP A 223 -14.44 -5.41 -11.47
CA ASP A 223 -14.98 -6.78 -11.51
C ASP A 223 -14.45 -7.66 -12.64
N ALA A 224 -14.08 -8.90 -12.27
CA ALA A 224 -13.44 -9.97 -13.05
C ALA A 224 -11.91 -9.84 -13.05
N ASP A 225 -11.13 -10.43 -12.13
CA ASP A 225 -11.16 -11.83 -11.73
C ASP A 225 -10.41 -12.00 -10.40
N MET A 226 -11.14 -12.10 -9.28
CA MET A 226 -10.78 -12.80 -8.04
C MET A 226 -11.88 -12.55 -6.99
N ARG A 227 -13.07 -13.11 -7.22
CA ARG A 227 -14.20 -13.03 -6.27
C ARG A 227 -14.39 -14.38 -5.56
N PRO A 228 -14.29 -14.47 -4.22
CA PRO A 228 -15.25 -15.28 -3.47
C PRO A 228 -16.66 -14.70 -3.75
N GLY A 229 -17.62 -15.55 -4.11
CA GLY A 229 -18.87 -15.15 -4.78
C GLY A 229 -19.61 -13.96 -4.16
N LYS A 230 -19.83 -12.89 -4.96
CA LYS A 230 -20.64 -11.73 -4.56
C LYS A 230 -22.10 -12.16 -4.34
N LEU A 231 -22.59 -12.04 -3.12
CA LEU A 231 -23.99 -12.27 -2.74
C LEU A 231 -24.81 -11.00 -3.00
N HIS A 232 -24.93 -10.61 -4.28
CA HIS A 232 -25.74 -9.45 -4.67
C HIS A 232 -27.18 -9.86 -4.97
N GLY A 233 -28.13 -9.30 -4.23
CA GLY A 233 -29.46 -8.93 -4.73
C GLY A 233 -30.48 -10.02 -5.12
N SER A 234 -30.20 -11.32 -4.98
CA SER A 234 -31.25 -12.35 -5.16
C SER A 234 -31.11 -13.44 -4.12
N LYS A 235 -32.24 -13.83 -3.50
CA LYS A 235 -32.43 -14.91 -2.52
C LYS A 235 -31.12 -15.54 -2.02
N VAL A 236 -30.40 -14.79 -1.19
CA VAL A 236 -29.26 -15.36 -0.49
C VAL A 236 -29.86 -16.21 0.62
N ASP A 237 -29.71 -17.51 0.48
CA ASP A 237 -30.15 -18.47 1.48
C ASP A 237 -29.34 -18.28 2.76
N LYS A 238 -30.00 -18.54 3.89
CA LYS A 238 -29.41 -18.41 5.23
C LYS A 238 -28.07 -19.17 5.33
N GLU A 239 -27.96 -20.28 4.62
CA GLU A 239 -26.78 -21.15 4.59
C GLU A 239 -25.58 -20.48 3.92
N SER A 240 -25.77 -19.74 2.82
CA SER A 240 -24.69 -18.96 2.20
C SER A 240 -24.18 -17.84 3.09
N PHE A 241 -25.07 -17.10 3.78
CA PHE A 241 -24.65 -16.08 4.73
C PHE A 241 -23.90 -16.67 5.94
N MET A 242 -24.37 -17.82 6.45
CA MET A 242 -23.69 -18.52 7.55
C MET A 242 -22.28 -18.95 7.15
N LYS A 243 -22.11 -19.48 5.93
CA LYS A 243 -20.80 -19.86 5.41
C LYS A 243 -19.86 -18.67 5.29
N VAL A 244 -20.33 -17.57 4.70
CA VAL A 244 -19.53 -16.34 4.56
C VAL A 244 -19.13 -15.80 5.93
N ILE A 245 -20.07 -15.73 6.89
CA ILE A 245 -19.76 -15.21 8.22
C ILE A 245 -18.80 -16.13 8.97
N ALA A 246 -18.91 -17.46 8.83
CA ALA A 246 -17.97 -18.39 9.43
C ALA A 246 -16.56 -18.27 8.84
N GLU A 247 -16.44 -18.21 7.50
CA GLU A 247 -15.15 -18.03 6.81
C GLU A 247 -14.51 -16.69 7.19
N THR A 248 -15.31 -15.63 7.23
CA THR A 248 -14.84 -14.28 7.58
C THR A 248 -14.45 -14.21 9.06
N ALA A 249 -15.24 -14.77 9.97
CA ALA A 249 -14.90 -14.80 11.40
C ALA A 249 -13.65 -15.65 11.67
N LEU A 250 -13.50 -16.79 10.97
CA LEU A 250 -12.30 -17.62 11.04
C LEU A 250 -11.06 -16.88 10.54
N ALA A 251 -11.16 -16.17 9.42
CA ALA A 251 -10.07 -15.39 8.86
C ALA A 251 -9.58 -14.28 9.81
N ASN A 252 -10.50 -13.72 10.62
CA ASN A 252 -10.16 -12.64 11.55
C ASN A 252 -9.64 -13.16 12.91
N VAL A 253 -10.06 -14.33 13.39
CA VAL A 253 -9.73 -14.79 14.76
C VAL A 253 -8.73 -15.97 14.77
N GLY A 254 -8.55 -16.67 13.64
CA GLY A 254 -7.53 -17.72 13.49
C GLY A 254 -7.73 -19.00 14.30
N LEU A 255 -8.83 -19.12 15.05
CA LEU A 255 -9.22 -20.31 15.82
C LEU A 255 -10.24 -21.11 15.03
N GLY A 256 -10.13 -22.46 15.01
CA GLY A 256 -10.85 -23.42 14.16
C GLY A 256 -12.39 -23.29 14.01
N THR A 257 -13.15 -24.39 13.99
CA THR A 257 -14.61 -24.28 13.77
C THR A 257 -15.29 -23.53 14.93
N ILE A 258 -15.67 -22.28 14.70
CA ILE A 258 -16.41 -21.44 15.65
C ILE A 258 -17.87 -21.90 15.67
N ASP A 259 -18.42 -22.17 16.86
CA ASP A 259 -19.84 -22.49 17.00
C ASP A 259 -20.70 -21.25 16.71
N PHE A 260 -21.78 -21.46 15.96
CA PHE A 260 -22.59 -20.39 15.38
C PHE A 260 -23.39 -19.57 16.40
N ASP A 261 -23.59 -20.14 17.59
CA ASP A 261 -24.34 -19.53 18.69
C ASP A 261 -23.43 -18.98 19.79
N THR A 262 -22.12 -19.24 19.72
CA THR A 262 -21.15 -18.68 20.66
C THR A 262 -20.95 -17.19 20.41
N PRO A 263 -20.92 -16.35 21.47
CA PRO A 263 -20.56 -14.96 21.33
C PRO A 263 -19.16 -14.81 20.73
N LEU A 264 -19.03 -14.06 19.64
CA LEU A 264 -17.77 -13.85 18.92
C LEU A 264 -16.68 -13.24 19.83
N VAL A 265 -17.08 -12.41 20.79
CA VAL A 265 -16.14 -11.83 21.76
C VAL A 265 -15.52 -12.90 22.66
N GLU A 266 -16.27 -13.95 23.01
CA GLU A 266 -15.77 -15.09 23.79
C GLU A 266 -14.80 -15.97 22.98
N THR A 267 -14.83 -15.87 21.64
CA THR A 267 -13.86 -16.55 20.78
C THR A 267 -12.58 -15.76 20.58
N GLY A 268 -12.42 -14.58 21.21
CA GLY A 268 -11.24 -13.71 21.05
C GLY A 268 -11.42 -12.60 20.03
N MET A 269 -12.65 -12.37 19.53
CA MET A 269 -12.96 -11.22 18.68
C MET A 269 -12.97 -9.94 19.54
N ASP A 270 -12.08 -9.01 19.26
CA ASP A 270 -12.05 -7.69 19.90
C ASP A 270 -12.62 -6.60 18.98
N SER A 271 -12.47 -5.33 19.38
CA SER A 271 -12.99 -4.20 18.60
C SER A 271 -12.28 -4.04 17.24
N LEU A 272 -11.00 -4.41 17.12
CA LEU A 272 -10.25 -4.32 15.87
C LEU A 272 -10.71 -5.40 14.89
N HIS A 273 -10.83 -6.65 15.36
CA HIS A 273 -11.34 -7.76 14.56
C HIS A 273 -12.82 -7.58 14.20
N GLY A 274 -13.61 -6.96 15.08
CA GLY A 274 -15.01 -6.61 14.80
C GLY A 274 -15.20 -5.64 13.65
N VAL A 275 -14.31 -4.64 13.54
CA VAL A 275 -14.32 -3.67 12.43
C VAL A 275 -13.88 -4.34 11.13
N ALA A 276 -12.86 -5.21 11.16
CA ALA A 276 -12.41 -5.95 9.99
C ALA A 276 -13.49 -6.91 9.46
N LEU A 277 -14.12 -7.69 10.35
CA LEU A 277 -15.28 -8.54 10.03
C LEU A 277 -16.40 -7.72 9.40
N ARG A 278 -16.74 -6.56 9.97
CA ARG A 278 -17.77 -5.67 9.44
C ARG A 278 -17.45 -5.18 8.03
N ASN A 279 -16.22 -4.76 7.78
CA ASN A 279 -15.81 -4.25 6.46
C ASN A 279 -15.83 -5.36 5.39
N GLN A 280 -15.38 -6.57 5.75
CA GLN A 280 -15.45 -7.72 4.85
C GLN A 280 -16.90 -8.13 4.55
N LEU A 281 -17.77 -8.18 5.56
CA LEU A 281 -19.19 -8.45 5.34
C LEU A 281 -19.84 -7.37 4.48
N GLN A 282 -19.56 -6.09 4.73
CA GLN A 282 -20.05 -4.98 3.92
C GLN A 282 -19.60 -5.09 2.46
N SER A 283 -18.36 -5.49 2.20
CA SER A 283 -17.82 -5.72 0.86
C SER A 283 -18.50 -6.91 0.15
N LEU A 284 -18.69 -8.03 0.86
CA LEU A 284 -19.26 -9.25 0.30
C LEU A 284 -20.78 -9.15 0.06
N THR A 285 -21.49 -8.47 0.95
CA THR A 285 -22.95 -8.34 0.89
C THR A 285 -23.41 -7.04 0.23
N GLY A 286 -22.51 -6.07 0.02
CA GLY A 286 -22.84 -4.74 -0.52
C GLY A 286 -23.74 -3.91 0.39
N ARG A 287 -23.76 -4.19 1.70
CA ARG A 287 -24.71 -3.59 2.67
C ARG A 287 -23.98 -2.73 3.68
N LEU A 288 -24.60 -1.61 4.06
CA LEU A 288 -24.08 -0.75 5.13
C LEU A 288 -24.33 -1.43 6.49
N LEU A 289 -23.24 -1.77 7.18
CA LEU A 289 -23.28 -2.40 8.49
C LEU A 289 -22.65 -1.47 9.54
N PRO A 290 -23.29 -1.28 10.71
CA PRO A 290 -22.75 -0.42 11.75
C PRO A 290 -21.48 -1.02 12.35
N ALA A 291 -20.55 -0.16 12.78
CA ALA A 291 -19.28 -0.58 13.38
C ALA A 291 -19.47 -1.42 14.67
N SER A 292 -20.63 -1.30 15.32
CA SER A 292 -21.03 -2.03 16.51
C SER A 292 -21.67 -3.40 16.23
N ILE A 293 -21.67 -3.89 14.98
CA ILE A 293 -22.44 -5.10 14.60
C ILE A 293 -22.11 -6.34 15.44
N ILE A 294 -20.86 -6.50 15.88
CA ILE A 294 -20.44 -7.61 16.76
C ILE A 294 -20.92 -7.48 18.22
N PHE A 295 -21.32 -6.27 18.63
CA PHE A 295 -21.89 -6.00 19.96
C PHE A 295 -23.41 -6.05 19.91
N ASP A 296 -24.00 -5.57 18.81
CA ASP A 296 -25.45 -5.57 18.60
C ASP A 296 -25.97 -6.97 18.25
N TYR A 297 -25.17 -7.77 17.56
CA TYR A 297 -25.45 -9.15 17.15
C TYR A 297 -24.25 -10.04 17.51
N PRO A 298 -24.16 -10.49 18.77
CA PRO A 298 -22.92 -11.06 19.29
C PRO A 298 -22.56 -12.44 18.75
N SER A 299 -23.43 -13.12 18.00
CA SER A 299 -23.16 -14.44 17.40
C SER A 299 -23.29 -14.43 15.88
N GLN A 300 -22.64 -15.40 15.22
CA GLN A 300 -22.73 -15.56 13.76
C GLN A 300 -24.19 -15.70 13.31
N ARG A 301 -24.99 -16.50 14.04
CA ARG A 301 -26.42 -16.67 13.75
C ARG A 301 -27.20 -15.37 13.89
N ALA A 302 -26.89 -14.54 14.88
CA ALA A 302 -27.54 -13.25 15.09
C ALA A 302 -27.26 -12.27 13.94
N ILE A 303 -25.99 -12.20 13.48
CA ILE A 303 -25.58 -11.36 12.35
C ILE A 303 -26.29 -11.83 11.07
N VAL A 304 -26.30 -13.13 10.79
CA VAL A 304 -27.02 -13.69 9.63
C VAL A 304 -28.50 -13.34 9.67
N SER A 305 -29.16 -13.54 10.81
CA SER A 305 -30.57 -13.21 10.98
C SER A 305 -30.85 -11.73 10.72
N HIS A 306 -29.94 -10.84 11.15
CA HIS A 306 -30.06 -9.42 10.87
C HIS A 306 -29.94 -9.11 9.37
N LEU A 307 -28.94 -9.67 8.69
CA LEU A 307 -28.72 -9.46 7.26
C LEU A 307 -29.88 -9.99 6.41
N VAL A 308 -30.42 -11.16 6.76
CA VAL A 308 -31.61 -11.73 6.11
C VAL A 308 -32.81 -10.81 6.32
N GLN A 309 -33.04 -10.33 7.55
CA GLN A 309 -34.15 -9.43 7.84
C GLN A 309 -34.02 -8.08 7.12
N GLN A 310 -32.82 -7.52 7.01
CA GLN A 310 -32.56 -6.32 6.20
C GLN A 310 -32.89 -6.57 4.72
N SER A 311 -32.51 -7.75 4.20
CA SER A 311 -32.78 -8.11 2.80
C SER A 311 -34.27 -8.25 2.49
N GLU A 312 -35.05 -8.79 3.42
CA GLU A 312 -36.50 -8.91 3.28
C GLU A 312 -37.20 -7.54 3.35
N ARG A 313 -36.69 -6.61 4.18
CA ARG A 313 -37.24 -5.26 4.31
C ARG A 313 -36.98 -4.39 3.08
N GLU A 314 -35.79 -4.48 2.48
CA GLU A 314 -35.46 -3.78 1.22
C GLU A 314 -36.33 -4.29 0.06
N GLN A 315 -36.63 -5.59 0.03
CA GLN A 315 -37.49 -6.18 -0.99
C GLN A 315 -38.97 -5.77 -0.87
N MET A 316 -39.45 -5.45 0.33
CA MET A 316 -40.79 -4.89 0.51
C MET A 316 -40.87 -3.38 0.20
N ALA A 317 -39.73 -2.70 0.10
CA ALA A 317 -39.63 -1.27 -0.16
C ALA A 317 -39.41 -0.92 -1.66
N ASN A 318 -39.06 -1.91 -2.49
CA ASN A 318 -38.92 -1.83 -3.95
C ASN A 318 -40.12 -2.47 -4.66
#